data_AF-A0A9E7MZ64-F1
#
_entry.id   AF-A0A9E7MZ64-F1
#
_cell.length_a   1.000
_cell.length_b   1.000
_cell.length_c   1.000
_cell.angle_alpha   90.00
_cell.angle_beta   90.00
_cell.angle_gamma   90.00
#
_symmetry.space_group_name_H-M   'P 1'
#
loop_
_entity.id
_entity.type
_entity.pdbx_description
1 polymer ?
#
loop_
_entity_poly.entity_id
_entity_poly.type
_entity_poly.pdbx_seq_one_letter_code
_entity_poly.pdbx_strand_id
1 'polypeptide(L)'
;MKKRWVATINLESLRVESDPSFRFKCLQCARCCMNLEVPLRDEDITRIEDIGFNAWEFVDYEKMFYRGDKFLGYGIKKRPFDDACVFLGEDGKCKIYPNRPLACKLYPFILVKHGFTIDVYVKEDSFCKGVNHPDGDPIDLDFVMRYFGEVISEYRQKMGISNHQNKPANLTI
;
A
#
# COMPACT_ATOMS: atom_id res chain seq x y z
N MET A 1 -5.73 19.60 -6.31
CA MET A 1 -5.99 18.72 -5.15
C MET A 1 -4.92 18.98 -4.11
N LYS A 2 -5.31 19.45 -2.92
CA LYS A 2 -4.37 19.80 -1.86
C LYS A 2 -3.89 18.52 -1.17
N LYS A 3 -2.58 18.44 -0.91
CA LYS A 3 -1.93 17.30 -0.28
C LYS A 3 -1.12 17.82 0.90
N ARG A 4 -1.12 17.07 2.00
CA ARG A 4 -0.27 17.31 3.16
C ARG A 4 0.93 16.37 3.08
N TRP A 5 2.14 16.92 3.19
CA TRP A 5 3.34 16.12 3.41
C TRP A 5 3.30 15.51 4.81
N VAL A 6 3.71 14.25 4.95
CA VAL A 6 3.71 13.53 6.23
C VAL A 6 5.03 12.85 6.56
N ALA A 7 5.84 12.50 5.56
CA ALA A 7 7.18 11.97 5.77
C ALA A 7 8.05 12.04 4.52
N THR A 8 9.36 11.97 4.70
CA THR A 8 10.37 11.71 3.68
C THR A 8 11.23 10.53 4.14
N ILE A 9 11.40 9.56 3.25
CA ILE A 9 12.14 8.32 3.50
C ILE A 9 13.37 8.30 2.61
N ASN A 10 14.56 8.15 3.20
CA ASN A 10 15.79 7.96 2.45
C ASN A 10 15.97 6.48 2.08
N LEU A 11 16.06 6.19 0.79
CA LEU A 11 16.12 4.84 0.24
C LEU A 11 17.47 4.14 0.47
N GLU A 12 18.54 4.83 0.82
CA GLU A 12 19.84 4.21 1.11
C GLU A 12 19.95 3.84 2.60
N SER A 13 19.76 4.85 3.46
CA SER A 13 19.91 4.74 4.91
C SER A 13 18.67 4.24 5.65
N LEU A 14 17.50 4.21 4.99
CA LEU A 14 16.19 4.00 5.62
C LEU A 14 15.82 5.02 6.71
N ARG A 15 16.53 6.14 6.79
CA ARG A 15 16.17 7.23 7.70
C ARG A 15 14.81 7.80 7.29
N VAL A 16 13.94 7.97 8.28
CA VAL A 16 12.60 8.57 8.13
C VAL A 16 12.60 9.92 8.82
N GLU A 17 12.27 10.96 8.06
CA GLU A 17 11.88 12.27 8.59
C GLU A 17 10.36 12.37 8.47
N SER A 18 9.65 12.68 9.56
CA SER A 18 8.18 12.69 9.54
C SER A 18 7.58 13.86 10.30
N ASP A 19 6.36 14.21 9.92
CA ASP A 19 5.54 15.20 10.62
C ASP A 19 5.14 14.63 12.00
N PRO A 20 5.67 15.21 13.11
CA PRO A 20 5.45 14.67 14.45
C PRO A 20 4.00 14.81 14.92
N SER A 21 3.16 15.58 14.23
CA SER A 21 1.73 15.73 14.54
C SER A 21 0.83 14.75 13.78
N PHE A 22 1.36 14.09 12.74
CA PHE A 22 0.58 13.15 11.93
C PHE A 22 0.54 11.77 12.56
N ARG A 23 -0.64 11.14 12.57
CA ARG A 23 -0.85 9.76 13.05
C ARG A 23 -1.75 9.00 12.08
N PHE A 24 -1.55 7.69 11.97
CA PHE A 24 -2.42 6.84 11.15
C PHE A 24 -2.77 5.50 11.81
N LYS A 25 -4.05 5.14 11.74
CA LYS A 25 -4.54 3.79 12.08
C LYS A 25 -5.51 3.30 11.03
N CYS A 26 -5.24 2.17 10.39
CA CYS A 26 -6.27 1.52 9.58
C CYS A 26 -7.36 0.94 10.50
N LEU A 27 -8.54 1.55 10.51
CA LEU A 27 -9.67 1.11 11.35
C LEU A 27 -10.40 -0.13 10.80
N GLN A 28 -10.00 -0.65 9.64
CA GLN A 28 -10.70 -1.74 8.94
C GLN A 28 -12.22 -1.49 8.87
N CYS A 29 -12.60 -0.27 8.49
CA CYS A 29 -13.97 0.24 8.53
C CYS A 29 -14.73 0.11 7.21
N ALA A 30 -14.22 -0.72 6.28
CA ALA A 30 -14.77 -0.96 4.93
C ALA A 30 -14.90 0.25 3.99
N ARG A 31 -14.70 1.50 4.43
CA ARG A 31 -14.90 2.68 3.57
C ARG A 31 -14.12 2.64 2.27
N CYS A 32 -12.86 2.20 2.29
CA CYS A 32 -12.08 2.05 1.06
C CYS A 32 -12.63 0.93 0.17
N CYS A 33 -13.10 -0.18 0.74
CA CYS A 33 -13.74 -1.27 -0.01
C CYS A 33 -15.00 -0.81 -0.75
N MET A 34 -15.77 0.11 -0.15
CA MET A 34 -16.96 0.68 -0.77
C MET A 34 -16.63 1.73 -1.83
N ASN A 35 -15.68 2.62 -1.56
CA ASN A 35 -15.53 3.86 -2.34
C ASN A 35 -14.32 3.90 -3.29
N LEU A 36 -13.35 2.99 -3.16
CA LEU A 36 -12.17 3.00 -4.03
C LEU A 36 -12.30 2.07 -5.21
N GLU A 37 -11.73 2.57 -6.29
CA GLU A 37 -11.29 1.79 -7.43
C GLU A 37 -9.85 1.37 -7.21
N VAL A 38 -9.62 0.06 -7.17
CA VAL A 38 -8.34 -0.52 -6.76
C VAL A 38 -7.69 -1.19 -7.97
N PRO A 39 -6.56 -0.66 -8.48
CA PRO A 39 -5.76 -1.38 -9.46
C PRO A 39 -5.08 -2.59 -8.80
N LEU A 40 -5.03 -3.69 -9.54
CA LEU A 40 -4.31 -4.92 -9.23
C LEU A 40 -3.07 -5.01 -10.11
N ARG A 41 -1.92 -5.19 -9.47
CA ARG A 41 -0.69 -5.56 -10.18
C ARG A 41 -0.66 -7.07 -10.42
N ASP A 42 0.22 -7.53 -11.31
CA ASP A 42 0.41 -8.96 -11.56
C ASP A 42 0.84 -9.70 -10.28
N GLU A 43 1.65 -9.06 -9.43
CA GLU A 43 2.04 -9.60 -8.12
C GLU A 43 0.87 -9.64 -7.13
N ASP A 44 -0.10 -8.72 -7.25
CA ASP A 44 -1.32 -8.77 -6.44
C ASP A 44 -2.22 -9.93 -6.86
N ILE A 45 -2.38 -10.15 -8.18
CA ILE A 45 -3.17 -11.26 -8.74
C ILE A 45 -2.56 -12.59 -8.29
N THR A 46 -1.26 -12.79 -8.55
CA THR A 46 -0.53 -14.02 -8.17
C THR A 46 -0.69 -14.32 -6.67
N ARG A 47 -0.49 -13.32 -5.81
CA ARG A 47 -0.61 -13.47 -4.35
C ARG A 47 -2.01 -13.85 -3.89
N ILE A 48 -3.04 -13.38 -4.58
CA ILE A 48 -4.43 -13.71 -4.27
C ILE A 48 -4.78 -15.11 -4.81
N GLU A 49 -4.20 -15.52 -5.94
CA GLU A 49 -4.34 -16.88 -6.46
C GLU A 49 -3.68 -17.93 -5.56
N ASP A 50 -2.50 -17.61 -4.99
CA ASP A 50 -1.77 -18.49 -4.07
C ASP A 50 -2.56 -18.84 -2.80
N ILE A 51 -3.57 -18.05 -2.43
CA ILE A 51 -4.45 -18.31 -1.28
C ILE A 51 -5.79 -18.95 -1.69
N GLY A 52 -5.93 -19.40 -2.94
CA GLY A 52 -7.01 -20.27 -3.39
C GLY A 52 -8.15 -19.59 -4.16
N PHE A 53 -8.01 -18.32 -4.56
CA PHE A 53 -8.97 -17.67 -5.45
C PHE A 53 -8.54 -17.82 -6.90
N ASN A 54 -9.47 -17.82 -7.84
CA ASN A 54 -9.15 -17.74 -9.25
C ASN A 54 -9.23 -16.29 -9.73
N ALA A 55 -8.32 -15.84 -10.60
CA ALA A 55 -8.31 -14.46 -11.11
C ALA A 55 -9.68 -14.00 -11.66
N TRP A 56 -10.41 -14.86 -12.36
CA TRP A 56 -11.73 -14.52 -12.92
C TRP A 56 -12.77 -14.16 -11.85
N GLU A 57 -12.59 -14.55 -10.59
CA GLU A 57 -13.50 -14.23 -9.49
C GLU A 57 -13.33 -12.79 -8.98
N PHE A 58 -12.14 -12.21 -9.13
CA PHE A 58 -11.79 -10.94 -8.49
C PHE A 58 -11.14 -9.89 -9.39
N VAL A 59 -10.69 -10.24 -10.59
CA VAL A 59 -10.11 -9.30 -11.56
C VAL A 59 -11.19 -8.84 -12.53
N ASP A 60 -11.33 -7.52 -12.65
CA ASP A 60 -12.16 -6.87 -13.64
C ASP A 60 -11.31 -6.48 -14.85
N TYR A 61 -11.30 -7.37 -15.85
CA TYR A 61 -10.51 -7.19 -17.08
C TYR A 61 -11.03 -6.07 -18.00
N GLU A 62 -12.25 -5.57 -17.77
CA GLU A 62 -12.79 -4.43 -18.52
C GLU A 62 -12.31 -3.10 -17.93
N LYS A 63 -11.83 -3.12 -16.68
CA LYS A 63 -11.36 -1.94 -15.97
C LYS A 63 -9.84 -1.84 -15.97
N MET A 64 -9.30 -1.04 -16.87
CA MET A 64 -7.85 -0.84 -17.00
C MET A 64 -7.40 0.46 -16.33
N PHE A 65 -6.28 0.43 -15.61
CA PHE A 65 -5.65 1.60 -14.99
C PHE A 65 -4.37 1.97 -15.72
N TYR A 66 -4.18 3.27 -15.95
CA TYR A 66 -3.01 3.83 -16.62
C TYR A 66 -2.42 4.99 -15.83
N ARG A 67 -1.11 5.22 -16.00
CA ARG A 67 -0.43 6.45 -15.62
C ARG A 67 0.28 7.02 -16.84
N GLY A 68 -0.37 7.97 -17.50
CA GLY A 68 0.04 8.36 -18.85
C GLY A 68 -0.24 7.21 -19.82
N ASP A 69 0.77 6.85 -20.58
CA ASP A 69 0.79 5.71 -21.51
C ASP A 69 1.07 4.36 -20.82
N LYS A 70 1.57 4.39 -19.58
CA LYS A 70 1.94 3.18 -18.85
C LYS A 70 0.71 2.47 -18.28
N PHE A 71 0.47 1.24 -18.73
CA PHE A 71 -0.47 0.31 -18.11
C PHE A 71 -0.02 -0.04 -16.68
N LEU A 72 -0.93 0.08 -15.72
CA LEU A 72 -0.69 -0.21 -14.31
C LEU A 72 -1.31 -1.53 -13.85
N GLY A 73 -2.33 -2.03 -14.56
CA GLY A 73 -3.05 -3.23 -14.17
C GLY A 73 -4.56 -3.09 -14.34
N TYR A 74 -5.26 -4.17 -14.02
CA TYR A 74 -6.72 -4.27 -14.06
C TYR A 74 -7.37 -3.88 -12.73
N GLY A 75 -8.67 -3.68 -12.71
CA GLY A 75 -9.41 -3.36 -11.50
C GLY A 75 -9.72 -4.59 -10.65
N ILE A 76 -9.91 -4.37 -9.35
CA ILE A 76 -10.60 -5.34 -8.51
C ILE A 76 -12.09 -5.30 -8.82
N LYS A 77 -12.72 -6.48 -8.92
CA LYS A 77 -14.16 -6.60 -9.13
C LYS A 77 -14.96 -5.99 -7.98
N LYS A 78 -16.04 -5.33 -8.36
CA LYS A 78 -17.10 -4.85 -7.46
C LYS A 78 -18.28 -5.80 -7.50
N ARG A 79 -19.01 -5.90 -6.39
CA ARG A 79 -20.24 -6.68 -6.31
C ARG A 79 -21.38 -5.94 -6.97
N PRO A 80 -22.24 -6.63 -7.75
CA PRO A 80 -23.29 -5.98 -8.50
C PRO A 80 -24.40 -5.36 -7.64
N PHE A 81 -24.58 -5.81 -6.39
CA PHE A 81 -25.71 -5.41 -5.55
C PHE A 81 -25.45 -4.19 -4.65
N ASP A 82 -24.18 -3.84 -4.39
CA ASP A 82 -23.81 -2.72 -3.51
C ASP A 82 -22.53 -1.98 -3.92
N ASP A 83 -21.96 -2.32 -5.08
CA ASP A 83 -20.72 -1.76 -5.63
C ASP A 83 -19.50 -1.84 -4.68
N ALA A 84 -19.56 -2.72 -3.68
CA ALA A 84 -18.46 -2.96 -2.77
C ALA A 84 -17.42 -3.89 -3.40
N CYS A 85 -16.17 -3.81 -2.92
CA CYS A 85 -15.13 -4.77 -3.27
C CYS A 85 -15.59 -6.22 -3.03
N VAL A 86 -15.33 -7.12 -3.98
CA VAL A 86 -15.69 -8.56 -3.90
C VAL A 86 -15.16 -9.27 -2.65
N PHE A 87 -14.08 -8.77 -2.06
CA PHE A 87 -13.48 -9.31 -0.83
C PHE A 87 -14.04 -8.75 0.47
N LEU A 88 -14.97 -7.78 0.45
CA LEU A 88 -15.61 -7.31 1.68
C LEU A 88 -16.59 -8.38 2.19
N GLY A 89 -16.36 -8.92 3.38
CA GLY A 89 -17.25 -9.84 4.06
C GLY A 89 -18.52 -9.16 4.57
N GLU A 90 -19.52 -9.96 4.90
CA GLU A 90 -20.79 -9.50 5.50
C GLU A 90 -20.58 -8.90 6.89
N ASP A 91 -19.51 -9.29 7.58
CA ASP A 91 -19.03 -8.72 8.85
C ASP A 91 -18.38 -7.32 8.70
N GLY A 92 -18.31 -6.79 7.48
CA GLY A 92 -17.67 -5.53 7.16
C GLY A 92 -16.13 -5.59 7.17
N LYS A 93 -15.53 -6.79 7.14
CA LYS A 93 -14.07 -6.98 7.11
C LYS A 93 -13.59 -7.49 5.76
N CYS A 94 -12.33 -7.18 5.43
CA CYS A 94 -11.73 -7.69 4.20
C CYS A 94 -11.28 -9.14 4.41
N LYS A 95 -11.84 -10.08 3.63
CA LYS A 95 -11.52 -11.51 3.70
C LYS A 95 -10.04 -11.81 3.42
N ILE A 96 -9.38 -10.95 2.65
CA ILE A 96 -7.96 -11.09 2.28
C ILE A 96 -7.08 -10.01 2.93
N TYR A 97 -7.46 -9.46 4.10
CA TYR A 97 -6.76 -8.32 4.68
C TYR A 97 -5.21 -8.46 4.78
N PRO A 98 -4.64 -9.64 5.15
CA PRO A 98 -3.19 -9.85 5.13
C PRO A 98 -2.57 -9.85 3.72
N ASN A 99 -3.31 -10.32 2.72
CA ASN A 99 -2.89 -10.47 1.32
C ASN A 99 -3.45 -9.38 0.40
N ARG A 100 -3.93 -8.28 0.99
CA ARG A 100 -4.61 -7.20 0.26
C ARG A 100 -3.68 -6.61 -0.81
N PRO A 101 -4.23 -6.14 -1.94
CA PRO A 101 -3.45 -5.51 -3.01
C PRO A 101 -2.60 -4.35 -2.49
N LEU A 102 -1.48 -4.06 -3.17
CA LEU A 102 -0.59 -3.00 -2.75
C LEU A 102 -1.28 -1.63 -2.71
N ALA A 103 -2.19 -1.33 -3.64
CA ALA A 103 -3.00 -0.10 -3.59
C ALA A 103 -3.84 -0.01 -2.29
N CYS A 104 -4.38 -1.12 -1.79
CA CYS A 104 -5.09 -1.17 -0.51
C CYS A 104 -4.16 -1.01 0.70
N LYS A 105 -2.91 -1.50 0.62
CA LYS A 105 -1.90 -1.28 1.69
C LYS A 105 -1.47 0.18 1.74
N LEU A 106 -1.29 0.82 0.59
CA LEU A 106 -0.81 2.20 0.48
C LEU A 106 -1.87 3.24 0.81
N TYR A 107 -3.16 2.96 0.63
CA TYR A 107 -4.21 3.93 0.93
C TYR A 107 -4.20 4.35 2.42
N PRO A 108 -4.21 5.66 2.77
CA PRO A 108 -4.50 6.83 1.93
C PRO A 108 -3.26 7.61 1.45
N PHE A 109 -2.09 7.00 1.48
CA PHE A 109 -0.81 7.62 1.19
C PHE A 109 -0.53 7.71 -0.31
N ILE A 110 0.18 8.77 -0.68
CA ILE A 110 0.70 9.02 -2.02
C ILE A 110 2.22 9.11 -1.88
N LEU A 111 2.94 8.20 -2.53
CA LEU A 111 4.39 8.16 -2.52
C LEU A 111 4.93 8.80 -3.80
N VAL A 112 5.88 9.71 -3.65
CA VAL A 112 6.55 10.39 -4.77
C VAL A 112 8.06 10.22 -4.61
N LYS A 113 8.69 9.56 -5.57
CA LYS A 113 10.13 9.31 -5.56
C LYS A 113 10.90 10.51 -6.14
N HIS A 114 11.95 10.93 -5.44
CA HIS A 114 12.89 11.96 -5.85
C HIS A 114 14.32 11.47 -5.62
N GLY A 115 15.02 11.03 -6.68
CA GLY A 115 16.39 10.50 -6.52
C GLY A 115 16.43 9.35 -5.51
N PHE A 116 17.16 9.54 -4.40
CA PHE A 116 17.28 8.59 -3.28
C PHE A 116 16.23 8.77 -2.17
N THR A 117 15.21 9.61 -2.35
CA THR A 117 14.15 9.79 -1.36
C THR A 117 12.76 9.45 -1.90
N ILE A 118 11.85 9.15 -0.98
CA ILE A 118 10.41 9.08 -1.22
C ILE A 118 9.73 10.05 -0.27
N ASP A 119 9.02 11.02 -0.83
CA ASP A 119 8.11 11.85 -0.08
C ASP A 119 6.74 11.18 0.00
N VAL A 120 6.18 11.16 1.20
CA VAL A 120 4.88 10.58 1.52
C VAL A 120 3.92 11.73 1.78
N TYR A 121 2.80 11.69 1.09
CA TYR A 121 1.72 12.64 1.23
C TYR A 121 0.41 11.95 1.58
N VAL A 122 -0.52 12.68 2.17
CA VAL A 122 -1.92 12.29 2.32
C VAL A 122 -2.81 13.36 1.70
N LYS A 123 -3.88 12.95 1.01
CA LYS A 123 -4.88 13.89 0.52
C LYS A 123 -5.65 14.50 1.69
N GLU A 124 -5.79 15.82 1.73
CA GLU A 124 -6.52 16.48 2.82
C GLU A 124 -8.01 16.11 2.86
N ASP A 125 -8.60 15.87 1.68
CA ASP A 125 -9.99 15.44 1.48
C ASP A 125 -10.15 13.91 1.50
N SER A 126 -9.17 13.17 2.04
CA SER A 126 -9.27 11.74 2.18
C SER A 126 -10.46 11.35 3.07
N PHE A 127 -11.36 10.51 2.55
CA PHE A 127 -12.45 9.94 3.34
C PHE A 127 -11.99 8.85 4.34
N CYS A 128 -10.68 8.60 4.43
CA CYS A 128 -10.11 7.65 5.37
C CYS A 128 -10.19 8.18 6.81
N LYS A 129 -11.05 7.55 7.61
CA LYS A 129 -11.19 7.83 9.05
C LYS A 129 -9.95 7.50 9.89
N GLY A 130 -8.95 6.84 9.30
CA GLY A 130 -7.70 6.50 9.95
C GLY A 130 -6.69 7.65 10.02
N VAL A 131 -6.89 8.71 9.23
CA VAL A 131 -6.00 9.87 9.17
C VAL A 131 -6.17 10.71 10.44
N ASN A 132 -5.05 11.00 11.11
CA ASN A 132 -4.99 11.70 12.40
C ASN A 132 -5.86 11.06 13.50
N HIS A 133 -6.06 9.74 13.43
CA HIS A 133 -6.78 9.02 14.48
C HIS A 133 -5.98 9.11 15.80
N PRO A 134 -6.61 9.35 16.96
CA PRO A 134 -5.92 9.51 18.24
C PRO A 134 -5.07 8.29 18.62
N ASP A 135 -5.56 7.08 18.31
CA ASP A 135 -4.82 5.82 18.54
C ASP A 135 -3.87 5.45 17.38
N GLY A 136 -3.56 6.38 16.49
CA GLY A 136 -2.71 6.12 15.32
C GLY A 136 -1.23 6.06 15.66
N ASP A 137 -0.50 5.34 14.83
CA ASP A 137 0.95 5.24 14.92
C ASP A 137 1.61 6.46 14.25
N PRO A 138 2.77 6.94 14.74
CA PRO A 138 3.61 7.87 14.00
C PRO A 138 4.17 7.20 12.74
N ILE A 139 4.64 8.00 11.77
CA ILE A 139 5.35 7.48 10.61
C ILE A 139 6.84 7.32 10.98
N ASP A 140 7.16 6.20 11.60
CA ASP A 140 8.52 5.75 11.90
C ASP A 140 8.97 4.64 10.93
N LEU A 141 10.15 4.05 11.17
CA LEU A 141 10.68 2.99 10.31
C LEU A 141 9.78 1.74 10.30
N ASP A 142 9.21 1.35 11.45
CA ASP A 142 8.34 0.19 11.55
C ASP A 142 7.04 0.39 10.77
N PHE A 143 6.44 1.58 10.88
CA PHE A 143 5.31 1.99 10.06
C PHE A 143 5.64 1.89 8.57
N VAL A 144 6.78 2.48 8.19
CA VAL A 144 7.24 2.53 6.81
C VAL A 144 7.45 1.12 6.26
N MET A 145 8.10 0.22 6.98
CA MET A 145 8.31 -1.16 6.53
C MET A 145 6.99 -1.92 6.44
N ARG A 146 6.06 -1.70 7.37
CA ARG A 146 4.74 -2.35 7.39
C ARG A 146 3.85 -1.95 6.20
N TYR A 147 3.82 -0.66 5.86
CA TYR A 147 2.89 -0.13 4.84
C TYR A 147 3.54 0.09 3.48
N PHE A 148 4.82 0.48 3.45
CA PHE A 148 5.54 0.90 2.25
C PHE A 148 6.71 -0.01 1.88
N GLY A 149 7.01 -1.03 2.70
CA GLY A 149 8.17 -1.90 2.53
C GLY A 149 8.26 -2.56 1.16
N GLU A 150 7.14 -2.98 0.57
CA GLU A 150 7.07 -3.53 -0.79
C GLU A 150 7.60 -2.53 -1.82
N VAL A 151 7.13 -1.29 -1.78
CA VAL A 151 7.56 -0.20 -2.68
C VAL A 151 9.02 0.18 -2.45
N ILE A 152 9.45 0.24 -1.19
CA ILE A 152 10.84 0.59 -0.83
C ILE A 152 11.81 -0.46 -1.31
N SER A 153 11.52 -1.73 -1.08
CA SER A 153 12.33 -2.86 -1.55
C SER A 153 12.45 -2.87 -3.07
N GLU A 154 11.34 -2.68 -3.79
CA GLU A 154 11.36 -2.56 -5.25
C GLU A 154 12.29 -1.45 -5.73
N TYR A 155 12.21 -0.25 -5.13
CA TYR A 155 13.07 0.86 -5.53
C TYR A 155 14.54 0.63 -5.17
N ARG A 156 14.83 0.11 -3.98
CA ARG A 156 16.20 -0.23 -3.56
C ARG A 156 16.83 -1.24 -4.51
N GLN A 157 16.09 -2.29 -4.87
CA GLN A 157 16.54 -3.29 -5.83
C GLN A 157 16.83 -2.68 -7.21
N LYS A 158 15.91 -1.87 -7.74
CA LYS A 158 16.09 -1.17 -9.03
C LYS A 158 17.28 -0.21 -9.03
N MET A 159 17.69 0.27 -7.86
CA MET A 159 18.84 1.16 -7.67
C MET A 159 20.13 0.41 -7.32
N GLY A 160 20.11 -0.92 -7.23
CA GLY A 160 21.28 -1.73 -6.87
C GLY A 160 21.70 -1.60 -5.40
N ILE A 161 20.82 -1.12 -4.52
CA ILE A 161 21.09 -0.98 -3.09
C ILE A 161 20.87 -2.36 -2.43
N SER A 162 21.94 -3.08 -2.15
CA SER A 162 21.88 -4.36 -1.46
C SER A 162 21.58 -4.18 0.04
N ASN A 163 20.77 -5.09 0.61
CA ASN A 163 20.56 -5.17 2.05
C ASN A 163 21.79 -5.79 2.73
N HIS A 164 22.94 -5.13 2.70
CA HIS A 164 24.10 -5.52 3.50
C HIS A 164 24.07 -4.87 4.87
N GLN A 165 23.12 -5.29 5.70
CA GLN A 165 23.28 -5.29 7.16
C GLN A 165 22.67 -6.60 7.70
N ASN A 166 23.48 -7.33 8.47
CA ASN A 166 23.30 -8.70 9.00
C ASN A 166 23.68 -9.87 8.08
N LYS A 167 24.98 -9.99 7.78
CA LYS A 167 25.62 -11.32 7.73
C LYS A 167 26.09 -11.62 9.16
N PRO A 168 25.64 -12.69 9.83
CA PRO A 168 26.23 -13.06 11.12
C PRO A 168 27.73 -13.26 10.92
N ALA A 169 28.54 -12.71 11.83
CA ALA A 169 29.95 -13.03 11.91
C ALA A 169 30.06 -14.57 11.96
N ASN A 170 30.74 -15.14 10.96
CA ASN A 170 30.89 -16.57 10.78
C ASN A 170 31.28 -17.24 12.11
N LEU A 171 30.55 -18.31 12.45
CA LEU A 171 31.09 -19.38 13.27
C LEU A 171 32.39 -19.86 12.63
N THR A 172 33.47 -19.80 13.40
CA THR A 172 34.72 -20.48 13.07
C THR A 172 34.51 -21.95 13.47
N ILE A 173 34.67 -22.85 12.51
CA ILE A 173 34.83 -24.29 12.74
C ILE A 173 36.23 -24.51 13.30
#